data_AF-A0A1F2RR81-F1
#
_entry.id   AF-A0A1F2RR81-F1
#
_cell.length_a   1.000
_cell.length_b   1.000
_cell.length_c   1.000
_cell.angle_alpha   90.00
_cell.angle_beta   90.00
_cell.angle_gamma   90.00
#
_symmetry.space_group_name_H-M   'P 1'
#
loop_
_entity.id
_entity.type
_entity.pdbx_description
1 polymer ?
#
loop_
_entity_poly.entity_id
_entity_poly.type
_entity_poly.pdbx_seq_one_letter_code
_entity_poly.pdbx_strand_id
1 'polypeptide(L)'
;MAEKRYVFVCMNVDCRVRGGQKIMDRLQERVQGNGFENVEVRPYMCFGGCHDGPNVVIYPDKVWYARVQEADADRIVDQHLKKGETLTSLTGKVDKGLEEIIFQLLDSGIF
;
A
#
# COMPACT_ATOMS: atom_id res chain seq x y z
N MET A 1 10.39 6.89 -19.27
CA MET A 1 10.85 6.86 -17.86
C MET A 1 9.65 6.43 -17.04
N ALA A 2 9.75 5.36 -16.26
CA ALA A 2 8.62 4.93 -15.43
C ALA A 2 8.45 5.93 -14.27
N GLU A 3 7.21 6.34 -14.00
CA GLU A 3 6.91 7.26 -12.90
C GLU A 3 7.26 6.62 -11.55
N LYS A 4 7.72 7.43 -10.59
CA LYS A 4 8.09 6.93 -9.27
C LYS A 4 6.82 6.55 -8.50
N ARG A 5 6.74 5.30 -8.06
CA ARG A 5 5.66 4.77 -7.23
C ARG A 5 6.10 4.62 -5.79
N TYR A 6 5.22 4.99 -4.88
CA TYR A 6 5.34 4.81 -3.45
C TYR A 6 4.35 3.75 -3.00
N VAL A 7 4.85 2.77 -2.25
CA VAL A 7 4.02 1.75 -1.59
C VAL A 7 4.03 2.08 -0.10
N PHE A 8 2.99 2.76 0.35
CA PHE A 8 2.83 3.17 1.73
C PHE A 8 2.18 2.05 2.55
N VAL A 9 2.79 1.66 3.67
CA VAL A 9 2.25 0.65 4.58
C VAL A 9 1.88 1.31 5.91
N CYS A 10 0.64 1.15 6.35
CA CYS A 10 0.20 1.71 7.63
C CYS A 10 0.95 1.07 8.81
N MET A 11 1.70 1.89 9.54
CA MET A 11 2.49 1.49 10.71
C MET A 11 1.88 1.96 12.04
N ASN A 12 0.61 2.36 12.07
CA ASN A 12 -0.07 2.60 13.35
C ASN A 12 -0.25 1.29 14.14
N VAL A 13 -0.51 1.43 15.44
CA VAL A 13 -0.61 0.31 16.40
C VAL A 13 -1.50 -0.83 15.90
N ASP A 14 -2.73 -0.54 15.44
CA ASP A 14 -3.66 -1.59 14.99
C ASP A 14 -3.12 -2.37 13.77
N CYS A 15 -2.66 -1.67 12.74
CA CYS A 15 -2.10 -2.32 11.55
C CYS A 15 -0.82 -3.11 11.88
N ARG A 16 0.04 -2.61 12.78
CA ARG A 16 1.25 -3.34 13.21
C ARG A 16 0.90 -4.63 13.95
N VAL A 17 -0.05 -4.58 14.89
CA VAL A 17 -0.52 -5.77 15.63
C VAL A 17 -1.11 -6.82 14.67
N ARG A 18 -1.78 -6.38 13.60
CA ARG A 18 -2.33 -7.25 12.55
C ARG A 18 -1.31 -7.74 11.51
N GLY A 19 -0.02 -7.52 11.73
CA GLY A 19 1.04 -8.01 10.85
C GLY A 19 1.60 -7.00 9.85
N GLY A 20 1.29 -5.70 10.01
CA GLY A 20 1.79 -4.63 9.15
C GLY A 20 3.30 -4.63 8.96
N GLN A 21 4.08 -4.94 10.01
CA GLN A 21 5.54 -5.03 9.91
C GLN A 21 5.97 -6.13 8.92
N LYS A 22 5.38 -7.32 9.01
CA LYS A 22 5.68 -8.44 8.10
C LYS A 22 5.33 -8.10 6.66
N ILE A 23 4.21 -7.40 6.45
CA ILE A 23 3.78 -6.93 5.13
C ILE A 23 4.81 -5.93 4.57
N MET A 24 5.27 -4.98 5.39
CA MET A 24 6.28 -4.01 4.99
C MET A 24 7.62 -4.67 4.64
N ASP A 25 8.12 -5.56 5.50
CA ASP A 25 9.38 -6.27 5.30
C ASP A 25 9.31 -7.11 4.01
N ARG A 26 8.19 -7.83 3.80
CA ARG A 26 7.99 -8.64 2.60
C ARG A 26 7.91 -7.80 1.34
N LEU A 27 7.20 -6.67 1.36
CA LEU A 27 7.15 -5.74 0.23
C LEU A 27 8.55 -5.20 -0.09
N GLN A 28 9.34 -4.82 0.92
CA GLN A 28 10.71 -4.33 0.73
C GLN A 28 11.61 -5.40 0.10
N GLU A 29 11.60 -6.62 0.64
CA GLU A 29 12.36 -7.75 0.11
C GLU A 29 12.00 -8.00 -1.37
N ARG A 30 10.70 -8.05 -1.68
CA ARG A 30 10.21 -8.32 -3.04
C ARG A 30 10.53 -7.18 -4.00
N VAL A 31 10.39 -5.92 -3.58
CA VAL A 31 10.71 -4.76 -4.42
C VAL A 31 12.21 -4.74 -4.75
N GLN A 32 13.08 -4.96 -3.75
CA GLN A 32 14.53 -5.04 -3.95
C GLN A 32 14.93 -6.23 -4.82
N GLY A 33 14.40 -7.43 -4.53
CA GLY A 33 14.72 -8.66 -5.27
C GLY A 33 14.27 -8.67 -6.74
N ASN A 34 13.30 -7.82 -7.11
CA ASN A 34 12.86 -7.66 -8.49
C ASN A 34 13.53 -6.49 -9.22
N GLY A 35 14.45 -5.76 -8.57
CA GLY A 35 15.22 -4.68 -9.20
C GLY A 35 14.39 -3.47 -9.59
N PHE A 36 13.31 -3.16 -8.88
CA PHE A 36 12.53 -1.96 -9.14
C PHE A 36 13.31 -0.71 -8.72
N GLU A 37 13.72 0.12 -9.68
CA GLU A 37 14.41 1.38 -9.42
C GLU A 37 13.45 2.55 -9.12
N ASN A 38 12.20 2.45 -9.59
CA ASN A 38 11.19 3.49 -9.48
C ASN A 38 10.12 3.20 -8.42
N VAL A 39 10.28 2.15 -7.60
CA VAL A 39 9.33 1.80 -6.53
C VAL A 39 9.99 1.93 -5.17
N GLU A 40 9.35 2.65 -4.26
CA GLU A 40 9.83 2.83 -2.89
C GLU A 40 8.76 2.42 -1.88
N VAL A 41 9.09 1.46 -1.00
CA VAL A 41 8.20 1.05 0.10
C VAL A 41 8.47 1.93 1.32
N ARG A 42 7.45 2.63 1.80
CA ARG A 42 7.54 3.58 2.91
C ARG A 42 6.56 3.24 4.03
N PRO A 43 6.94 3.44 5.30
CA PRO A 43 5.97 3.43 6.38
C PRO A 43 5.08 4.68 6.27
N TYR A 44 3.80 4.56 6.62
CA TYR A 44 2.88 5.68 6.77
C TYR A 44 2.21 5.62 8.12
N MET A 45 2.03 6.76 8.78
CA MET A 45 1.58 6.79 10.17
C MET A 45 0.20 6.15 10.33
N CYS A 46 -0.85 6.67 9.71
CA CYS A 46 -2.20 6.12 9.79
C CYS A 46 -3.09 6.70 8.69
N PHE A 47 -3.89 5.85 8.03
CA PHE A 47 -4.87 6.30 7.05
C PHE A 47 -6.30 6.45 7.61
N GLY A 48 -6.51 6.19 8.90
CA GLY A 48 -7.85 6.20 9.52
C GLY A 48 -8.72 4.96 9.23
N GLY A 49 -8.36 4.13 8.26
CA GLY A 49 -9.10 2.91 7.87
C GLY A 49 -8.84 1.68 8.76
N CYS A 50 -8.69 1.84 10.07
CA CYS A 50 -8.29 0.74 10.96
C CYS A 50 -9.26 -0.45 10.97
N HIS A 51 -10.56 -0.20 10.74
CA HIS A 51 -11.58 -1.27 10.69
C HIS A 51 -11.25 -2.34 9.63
N ASP A 52 -10.65 -1.90 8.52
CA ASP A 52 -10.27 -2.75 7.40
C ASP A 52 -8.76 -2.92 7.27
N GLY A 53 -7.99 -2.70 8.35
CA GLY A 53 -6.55 -2.91 8.35
C GLY A 53 -6.13 -4.39 8.33
N PRO A 54 -4.86 -4.70 7.96
CA PRO A 54 -3.78 -3.80 7.56
C PRO A 54 -4.01 -3.10 6.22
N ASN A 55 -3.55 -1.84 6.13
CA ASN A 55 -3.74 -0.99 4.96
C ASN A 55 -2.43 -0.72 4.22
N VAL A 56 -2.47 -0.81 2.90
CA VAL A 56 -1.38 -0.47 1.97
C VAL A 56 -1.93 0.45 0.88
N VAL A 57 -1.26 1.56 0.62
CA VAL A 57 -1.65 2.50 -0.44
C VAL A 57 -0.54 2.60 -1.48
N ILE A 58 -0.89 2.49 -2.75
CA ILE A 58 0.03 2.71 -3.86
C ILE A 58 -0.28 4.05 -4.50
N TYR A 59 0.73 4.91 -4.56
CA TYR A 59 0.66 6.26 -5.10
C TYR A 59 1.77 6.44 -6.13
N PRO A 60 1.56 7.13 -7.27
CA PRO A 60 0.38 7.92 -7.65
C PRO A 60 -0.76 7.12 -8.29
N ASP A 61 -0.69 5.79 -8.28
CA ASP A 61 -1.74 4.92 -8.86
C ASP A 61 -3.12 5.05 -8.16
N LYS A 62 -3.17 5.70 -6.98
CA LYS A 62 -4.37 5.94 -6.16
C LYS A 62 -5.16 4.66 -5.89
N VAL A 63 -4.43 3.64 -5.44
CA VAL A 63 -5.02 2.35 -5.07
C VAL A 63 -4.84 2.10 -3.60
N TRP A 64 -5.96 1.83 -2.92
CA TRP A 64 -5.99 1.42 -1.52
C TRP A 64 -6.27 -0.08 -1.40
N TYR A 65 -5.32 -0.81 -0.80
CA TYR A 65 -5.49 -2.19 -0.39
C TYR A 65 -5.75 -2.29 1.10
N ALA A 66 -6.84 -2.98 1.43
CA ALA A 66 -7.30 -3.19 2.79
C ALA A 66 -7.31 -4.69 3.10
N ARG A 67 -7.25 -5.00 4.39
CA ARG A 67 -7.19 -6.36 4.96
C ARG A 67 -6.03 -7.17 4.37
N VAL A 68 -4.93 -6.48 4.06
CA VAL A 68 -3.76 -7.06 3.39
C VAL A 68 -3.13 -8.10 4.30
N GLN A 69 -2.84 -9.27 3.74
CA GLN A 69 -2.05 -10.30 4.41
C GLN A 69 -0.63 -10.36 3.84
N GLU A 70 0.26 -11.05 4.54
CA GLU A 70 1.65 -11.24 4.08
C GLU A 70 1.71 -11.89 2.68
N ALA A 71 0.85 -12.86 2.39
CA ALA A 71 0.76 -13.49 1.07
C ALA A 71 0.26 -12.52 -0.03
N ASP A 72 -0.51 -11.49 0.33
CA ASP A 72 -0.96 -10.48 -0.63
C ASP A 72 0.17 -9.51 -1.00
N ALA A 73 1.21 -9.35 -0.17
CA ALA A 73 2.39 -8.55 -0.53
C ALA A 73 3.03 -9.07 -1.82
N ASP A 74 3.15 -10.39 -1.97
CA ASP A 74 3.69 -11.02 -3.17
C ASP A 74 2.80 -10.73 -4.39
N ARG A 75 1.47 -10.79 -4.22
CA ARG A 75 0.49 -10.50 -5.27
C ARG A 75 0.54 -9.03 -5.68
N ILE A 76 0.72 -8.11 -4.72
CA ILE A 76 0.84 -6.66 -4.98
C ILE A 76 2.05 -6.42 -5.88
N VAL A 77 3.18 -7.05 -5.59
CA VAL A 77 4.38 -6.91 -6.43
C VAL A 77 4.17 -7.54 -7.81
N ASP A 78 3.67 -8.77 -7.89
CA ASP A 78 3.60 -9.51 -9.15
C ASP A 78 2.48 -9.06 -10.10
N GLN A 79 1.37 -8.56 -9.58
CA GLN A 79 0.24 -8.11 -10.39
C GLN A 79 0.26 -6.60 -10.54
N HIS A 80 0.25 -5.84 -9.44
CA HIS A 80 0.18 -4.39 -9.53
C HIS A 80 1.51 -3.82 -10.01
N LEU A 81 2.61 -4.00 -9.27
CA LEU A 81 3.86 -3.30 -9.60
C LEU A 81 4.47 -3.75 -10.93
N LYS A 82 4.41 -5.05 -11.26
CA LYS A 82 4.94 -5.60 -12.53
C LYS A 82 4.00 -5.40 -13.71
N LYS A 83 2.70 -5.67 -13.57
CA LYS A 83 1.75 -5.72 -14.70
C LYS A 83 0.81 -4.51 -14.77
N GLY A 84 0.73 -3.69 -13.72
CA GLY A 84 -0.25 -2.61 -13.60
C GLY A 84 -1.67 -3.10 -13.30
N GLU A 85 -1.82 -4.34 -12.81
CA GLU A 85 -3.13 -4.94 -12.55
C GLU A 85 -3.53 -4.79 -11.08
N THR A 86 -4.65 -4.10 -10.83
CA THR A 86 -5.16 -3.89 -9.48
C THR A 86 -5.83 -5.15 -8.92
N LEU A 87 -5.45 -5.53 -7.69
CA LEU A 87 -6.09 -6.61 -6.93
C LEU A 87 -7.49 -6.21 -6.43
N THR A 88 -8.51 -6.34 -7.26
CA THR A 88 -9.90 -5.95 -6.95
C THR A 88 -10.48 -6.63 -5.71
N SER A 89 -9.94 -7.79 -5.30
CA SER A 89 -10.31 -8.48 -4.06
C SER A 89 -10.00 -7.69 -2.79
N LEU A 90 -9.01 -6.79 -2.83
CA LEU A 90 -8.51 -6.02 -1.69
C LEU A 90 -8.92 -4.53 -1.72
N THR A 91 -9.54 -4.07 -2.81
CA THR A 91 -9.98 -2.67 -3.00
C THR A 91 -11.44 -2.48 -2.63
N GLY A 92 -11.86 -1.22 -2.42
CA GLY A 92 -13.27 -0.85 -2.19
C GLY A 92 -13.83 -1.41 -0.87
N LYS A 93 -12.96 -1.68 0.10
CA LYS A 93 -13.33 -2.14 1.45
C LYS A 93 -13.43 -0.98 2.45
N VAL A 94 -12.78 0.13 2.14
CA VAL A 94 -12.74 1.32 2.99
C VAL A 94 -13.84 2.29 2.56
N ASP A 95 -14.29 3.12 3.49
CA ASP A 95 -15.20 4.22 3.18
C ASP A 95 -14.64 5.11 2.06
N LYS A 96 -15.48 5.42 1.07
CA LYS A 96 -15.06 6.19 -0.11
C LYS A 96 -14.68 7.63 0.22
N GLY A 97 -15.36 8.26 1.17
CA GLY A 97 -15.03 9.62 1.60
C GLY A 97 -13.67 9.66 2.27
N LEU A 98 -13.35 8.67 3.10
CA LEU A 98 -12.02 8.53 3.68
C LEU A 98 -10.94 8.30 2.61
N GLU A 99 -11.19 7.42 1.64
CA GLU A 99 -10.28 7.15 0.53
C GLU A 99 -9.95 8.44 -0.25
N GLU A 100 -10.97 9.22 -0.60
CA GLU A 100 -10.82 10.50 -1.29
C GLU A 100 -9.99 11.51 -0.48
N ILE A 101 -10.27 11.66 0.82
CA ILE A 101 -9.52 12.56 1.71
C ILE A 101 -8.04 12.18 1.76
N ILE A 102 -7.73 10.89 1.92
CA ILE A 102 -6.34 10.41 1.98
C ILE A 102 -5.62 10.68 0.66
N PHE A 103 -6.24 10.44 -0.49
CA PHE A 103 -5.62 10.76 -1.77
C PHE A 103 -5.40 12.25 -1.98
N GLN A 104 -6.31 13.11 -1.53
CA GLN A 104 -6.12 14.57 -1.55
C GLN A 104 -4.95 15.03 -0.67
N LEU A 105 -4.76 14.41 0.49
CA LEU A 105 -3.63 14.71 1.38
C LEU A 105 -2.31 14.26 0.74
N LEU A 106 -2.28 13.09 0.11
CA LEU A 106 -1.11 12.60 -0.64
C LEU A 106 -0.79 13.49 -1.84
N ASP A 107 -1.80 13.96 -2.58
CA ASP A 107 -1.65 14.92 -3.67
C ASP A 107 -1.06 16.27 -3.19
N SER A 108 -1.32 16.63 -1.93
CA SER A 108 -0.74 17.82 -1.29
C SER A 108 0.71 17.63 -0.82
N GLY A 109 1.29 16.44 -1.02
CA GLY A 109 2.67 16.12 -0.65
C GLY A 109 2.83 15.69 0.81
N ILE A 110 1.76 15.31 1.50
CA ILE A 110 1.82 14.84 2.89
C ILE A 110 2.14 13.34 2.88
N PHE A 111 3.43 12.99 2.85
CA PHE A 111 3.95 11.62 2.98
C PHE A 111 5.34 11.55 3.63
#